data_AF-A0A7J6F1B5-F1
#
_entry.id   AF-A0A7J6F1B5-F1
#
_cell.length_a   1.000
_cell.length_b   1.000
_cell.length_c   1.000
_cell.angle_alpha   90.00
_cell.angle_beta   90.00
_cell.angle_gamma   90.00
#
_symmetry.space_group_name_H-M   'P 1'
#
loop_
_entity.id
_entity.type
_entity.pdbx_description
1 polymer ?
#
loop_
_entity_poly.entity_id
_entity_poly.type
_entity_poly.pdbx_seq_one_letter_code
_entity_poly.pdbx_strand_id
1 'polypeptide(L)'
;MTLTSSFLVLIMVMIWKTNIFLVITYIVVIGSVEFLYLSSVLYKFNQGGYLPLAFAGLLMAVMFVWNDVYRRKYYYELDHKLSPEKVKEITNDTNFHRLPGLAMFYSELVQGIPPIFKHYAENVPALHSVLVFVSIKSLPISKVPQEERFLDERT
;
A
#
# COMPACT_ATOMS: atom_id res chain seq x y z
N MET A 1 11.70 -18.14 19.22
CA MET A 1 12.49 -18.25 20.46
C MET A 1 13.19 -16.92 20.74
N THR A 2 14.03 -16.42 19.82
CA THR A 2 14.74 -15.13 19.95
C THR A 2 13.84 -13.90 20.15
N LEU A 3 12.70 -13.81 19.43
CA LEU A 3 11.77 -12.69 19.59
C LEU A 3 11.06 -12.70 20.95
N THR A 4 10.65 -13.88 21.41
CA THR A 4 9.97 -14.04 22.70
C THR A 4 10.94 -13.83 23.86
N SER A 5 12.19 -14.31 23.75
CA SER A 5 13.22 -14.10 24.75
C SER A 5 13.66 -12.64 24.82
N SER A 6 13.80 -11.94 23.69
CA SER A 6 14.13 -10.51 23.68
C SER A 6 13.01 -9.64 24.27
N PHE A 7 11.74 -9.96 23.99
CA PHE A 7 10.61 -9.32 24.66
C PHE A 7 10.59 -9.58 26.18
N LEU A 8 10.93 -10.79 26.60
CA LEU A 8 10.98 -11.14 28.02
C LEU A 8 12.09 -10.36 28.74
N VAL A 9 13.26 -10.19 28.11
CA VAL A 9 14.32 -9.29 28.63
C VAL A 9 13.80 -7.85 28.76
N LEU A 10 13.10 -7.34 27.75
CA LEU A 10 12.52 -6.00 27.78
C LEU A 10 11.50 -5.84 28.92
N ILE A 11 10.66 -6.85 29.16
CA ILE A 11 9.72 -6.90 30.28
C ILE A 11 10.45 -6.93 31.63
N MET A 12 11.50 -7.75 31.80
CA MET A 12 12.28 -7.84 33.03
C MET A 12 12.92 -6.49 33.41
N VAL A 13 13.36 -5.71 32.42
CA VAL A 13 13.99 -4.40 32.60
C VAL A 13 12.94 -3.30 32.83
N MET A 14 11.92 -3.22 31.96
CA MET A 14 10.96 -2.09 31.99
C MET A 14 9.85 -2.26 33.04
N ILE A 15 9.34 -3.48 33.22
CA ILE A 15 8.16 -3.73 34.07
C ILE A 15 8.60 -4.24 35.44
N TRP A 16 9.48 -5.24 35.48
CA TRP A 16 9.85 -5.90 36.75
C TRP A 16 10.97 -5.22 37.52
N LYS A 17 11.70 -4.26 36.92
CA LYS A 17 12.87 -3.57 37.52
C LYS A 17 13.80 -4.54 38.27
N THR A 18 14.01 -5.73 37.71
CA THR A 18 14.78 -6.79 38.37
C THR A 18 16.26 -6.39 38.47
N ASN A 19 16.97 -6.90 39.48
CA ASN A 19 18.40 -6.63 39.65
C ASN A 19 19.18 -6.95 38.37
N ILE A 20 20.05 -6.03 37.94
CA ILE A 20 20.80 -6.10 36.68
C ILE A 20 21.60 -7.40 36.55
N PHE A 21 22.13 -7.94 37.66
CA PHE A 21 22.88 -9.19 37.66
C PHE A 21 22.04 -10.41 37.26
N LEU A 22 20.76 -10.45 37.63
CA LEU A 22 19.84 -11.53 37.25
C LEU A 22 19.47 -11.45 35.76
N VAL A 23 19.25 -10.23 35.25
CA VAL A 23 18.97 -10.00 33.83
C VAL A 23 20.16 -10.42 32.97
N ILE A 24 21.38 -10.04 33.37
CA ILE A 24 22.61 -10.45 32.67
C ILE A 24 22.75 -11.97 32.66
N THR A 25 22.55 -12.63 33.82
CA THR A 25 22.62 -14.10 33.91
C THR A 25 21.62 -14.76 32.98
N TYR A 26 20.38 -14.28 32.94
CA TYR A 26 19.35 -14.79 32.03
C TYR A 26 19.75 -14.62 30.56
N ILE A 27 20.23 -13.43 30.16
CA ILE A 27 20.68 -13.16 28.79
C ILE A 27 21.82 -14.11 28.41
N VAL A 28 22.79 -14.33 29.30
CA VAL A 28 23.92 -15.22 29.03
C VAL A 28 23.46 -16.67 28.85
N VAL A 29 22.60 -17.18 29.74
CA VAL A 29 22.14 -18.57 29.67
C VAL A 29 21.24 -18.79 28.44
N ILE A 30 20.17 -18.01 28.28
CA ILE A 30 19.24 -18.20 27.17
C ILE A 30 19.89 -17.80 25.83
N GLY A 31 20.64 -16.70 25.81
CA GLY A 31 21.34 -16.25 24.62
C GLY A 31 22.38 -17.26 24.14
N SER A 32 23.11 -17.93 25.04
CA SER A 32 24.07 -18.98 24.64
C SER A 32 23.38 -20.19 24.02
N VAL A 33 22.25 -20.64 24.57
CA VAL A 33 21.45 -21.74 24.00
C VAL A 33 20.92 -21.35 22.63
N GLU A 34 20.34 -20.16 22.48
CA GLU A 34 19.86 -19.65 21.19
C GLU A 34 20.99 -19.52 20.16
N PHE A 35 22.17 -19.07 20.60
CA PHE A 35 23.35 -18.97 19.74
C PHE A 35 23.81 -20.34 19.25
N LEU A 36 23.86 -21.35 20.13
CA LEU A 36 24.17 -22.73 19.74
C LEU A 36 23.16 -23.29 18.74
N TYR A 37 21.87 -23.02 18.94
CA TYR A 37 20.82 -23.40 17.98
C TYR A 37 21.02 -22.69 16.63
N LEU A 38 21.34 -21.39 16.63
CA LEU A 38 21.63 -20.63 15.42
C LEU A 38 22.85 -21.21 14.69
N SER A 39 23.94 -21.49 15.42
CA SER A 39 25.13 -22.14 14.86
C SER A 39 24.82 -23.51 14.27
N SER A 40 23.94 -24.30 14.89
CA SER A 40 23.51 -25.60 14.37
C SER A 40 22.75 -25.47 13.04
N VAL A 41 21.85 -24.49 12.94
CA VAL A 41 21.10 -24.20 11.70
C VAL A 41 22.04 -23.69 10.60
N LEU A 42 23.00 -22.83 10.96
CA LEU A 42 24.02 -22.32 10.02
C LEU A 42 24.99 -23.41 9.57
N TYR A 43 25.29 -24.40 10.39
CA TYR A 43 26.12 -25.54 9.97
C TYR A 43 25.45 -26.36 8.87
N LYS A 44 24.12 -26.58 8.99
CA LYS A 44 23.30 -27.22 7.95
C LYS A 44 23.05 -26.33 6.73
N PHE A 45 23.38 -25.04 6.81
CA PHE A 45 23.28 -24.13 5.67
C PHE A 45 24.16 -24.61 4.52
N ASN A 46 25.38 -25.07 4.79
CA ASN A 46 26.30 -25.56 3.76
C ASN A 46 25.86 -26.90 3.13
N GLN A 47 24.95 -27.63 3.78
CA GLN A 47 24.41 -28.91 3.31
C GLN A 47 23.07 -28.76 2.56
N GLY A 48 22.65 -27.53 2.22
CA GLY A 48 21.41 -27.27 1.46
C GLY A 48 20.35 -26.45 2.20
N GLY A 49 20.61 -26.03 3.44
CA GLY A 49 19.73 -25.12 4.19
C GLY A 49 19.61 -23.71 3.61
N TYR A 50 20.41 -23.36 2.60
CA TYR A 50 20.36 -22.07 1.90
C TYR A 50 19.19 -21.93 0.92
N LEU A 51 18.63 -23.05 0.42
CA LEU A 51 17.61 -23.01 -0.62
C LEU A 51 16.33 -22.27 -0.20
N PRO A 52 15.74 -22.52 0.99
CA PRO A 52 14.56 -21.78 1.45
C PRO A 52 14.87 -20.30 1.69
N LEU A 53 16.07 -19.97 2.18
CA LEU A 53 16.48 -18.59 2.44
C LEU A 53 16.66 -17.81 1.13
N ALA A 54 17.29 -18.43 0.12
CA ALA A 54 17.43 -17.84 -1.21
C ALA A 54 16.07 -17.59 -1.86
N PHE A 55 15.15 -18.56 -1.76
CA PHE A 55 13.79 -18.42 -2.29
C PHE A 55 13.00 -17.33 -1.58
N ALA A 56 13.09 -17.26 -0.25
CA ALA A 56 12.47 -16.18 0.54
C ALA A 56 13.04 -14.80 0.17
N GLY A 57 14.37 -14.70 -0.05
CA GLY A 57 15.01 -13.48 -0.51
C GLY A 57 14.53 -13.04 -1.90
N LEU A 58 14.39 -13.98 -2.83
CA LEU A 58 13.85 -13.71 -4.17
C LEU A 58 12.40 -13.21 -4.10
N LEU A 59 11.54 -13.90 -3.36
CA LEU A 59 10.15 -13.48 -3.19
C LEU A 59 10.06 -12.11 -2.50
N MET A 60 10.89 -11.86 -1.48
CA MET A 60 10.96 -10.57 -0.82
C MET A 60 11.38 -9.47 -1.80
N ALA A 61 12.37 -9.72 -2.66
CA ALA A 61 12.79 -8.75 -3.68
C ALA A 61 11.66 -8.44 -4.67
N VAL A 62 10.93 -9.47 -5.14
CA VAL A 62 9.77 -9.29 -6.02
C VAL A 62 8.70 -8.46 -5.34
N MET A 63 8.32 -8.79 -4.10
CA MET A 63 7.31 -8.03 -3.35
C MET A 63 7.78 -6.60 -3.04
N PHE A 64 9.07 -6.40 -2.73
CA PHE A 64 9.62 -5.08 -2.44
C PHE A 64 9.60 -4.19 -3.68
N VAL A 65 10.05 -4.71 -4.82
CA VAL A 65 9.98 -4.00 -6.11
C VAL A 65 8.53 -3.71 -6.47
N TRP A 66 7.63 -4.70 -6.32
CA TRP A 66 6.21 -4.51 -6.58
C TRP A 66 5.61 -3.38 -5.74
N ASN A 67 5.87 -3.39 -4.44
CA ASN A 67 5.39 -2.38 -3.52
C ASN A 67 5.99 -1.00 -3.82
N ASP A 68 7.28 -0.92 -4.16
CA ASP A 68 7.91 0.36 -4.51
C ASP A 68 7.34 0.94 -5.81
N VAL A 69 7.12 0.10 -6.83
CA VAL A 69 6.50 0.50 -8.10
C VAL A 69 5.05 0.94 -7.88
N TYR A 70 4.26 0.17 -7.13
CA TYR A 70 2.87 0.52 -6.81
C TYR A 70 2.81 1.85 -6.06
N ARG A 71 3.67 2.04 -5.07
CA ARG A 71 3.75 3.29 -4.30
C ARG A 71 4.18 4.47 -5.17
N ARG A 72 5.18 4.30 -6.05
CA ARG A 72 5.59 5.34 -7.00
C ARG A 72 4.49 5.69 -7.98
N LYS A 73 3.78 4.70 -8.52
CA LYS A 73 2.62 4.92 -9.39
C LYS A 73 1.54 5.73 -8.67
N TYR A 74 1.23 5.35 -7.43
CA TYR A 74 0.26 6.07 -6.60
C TYR A 74 0.66 7.54 -6.37
N TYR A 75 1.92 7.81 -6.01
CA TYR A 75 2.41 9.19 -5.86
C TYR A 75 2.44 9.96 -7.18
N TYR A 76 2.81 9.30 -8.29
CA TYR A 76 2.81 9.93 -9.61
C TYR A 76 1.40 10.33 -10.06
N GLU A 77 0.40 9.47 -9.84
CA GLU A 77 -1.00 9.78 -10.12
C GLU A 77 -1.54 10.87 -9.19
N LEU A 78 -1.09 10.92 -7.94
CA LEU A 78 -1.39 12.00 -6.98
C LEU A 78 -0.81 13.36 -7.39
N ASP A 79 0.43 13.41 -7.88
CA ASP A 79 1.10 14.65 -8.27
C ASP A 79 0.66 15.15 -9.65
N HIS A 80 0.33 14.24 -10.58
CA HIS A 80 -0.21 14.57 -11.91
C HIS A 80 -1.74 14.61 -11.95
N LYS A 81 -2.37 15.00 -10.84
CA LYS A 81 -3.80 15.32 -10.81
C LYS A 81 -4.10 16.38 -11.86
N LEU A 82 -4.90 16.03 -12.86
CA LEU A 82 -5.45 17.04 -13.76
C LEU A 82 -6.50 17.83 -12.99
N SER A 83 -6.20 19.10 -12.71
CA SER A 83 -7.17 20.07 -12.21
C SER A 83 -8.33 20.16 -13.21
N PRO A 84 -9.59 20.27 -12.76
CA PRO A 84 -10.77 20.42 -13.63
C PRO A 84 -10.63 21.58 -14.63
N GLU A 85 -9.84 22.60 -14.30
CA GLU A 85 -9.54 23.75 -15.16
C GLU A 85 -8.79 23.36 -16.43
N LYS A 86 -7.82 22.43 -16.33
CA LYS A 86 -7.00 21.97 -17.46
C LYS A 86 -7.79 21.08 -18.42
N VAL A 87 -8.81 20.37 -17.92
CA VAL A 87 -9.72 19.57 -18.75
C VAL A 87 -10.71 20.45 -19.51
N LYS A 88 -11.15 21.56 -18.90
CA LYS A 88 -11.97 22.56 -19.57
C LYS A 88 -11.23 23.25 -20.72
N GLU A 89 -9.92 23.49 -20.55
CA GLU A 89 -9.05 24.02 -21.59
C GLU A 89 -8.90 23.04 -22.76
N ILE A 90 -8.58 21.76 -22.49
CA ILE A 90 -8.48 20.71 -23.54
C ILE A 90 -9.80 20.56 -24.30
N THR A 91 -10.94 20.54 -23.59
CA THR A 91 -12.27 20.38 -24.23
C THR A 91 -12.67 21.58 -25.10
N ASN A 92 -12.11 22.76 -24.82
CA ASN A 92 -12.38 23.98 -25.61
C ASN A 92 -11.43 24.12 -26.81
N ASP A 93 -10.19 23.62 -26.70
CA ASP A 93 -9.17 23.73 -27.77
C ASP A 93 -9.37 22.69 -28.89
N THR A 94 -10.06 21.58 -28.61
CA THR A 94 -10.28 20.50 -29.58
C THR A 94 -11.75 20.39 -29.96
N ASN A 95 -12.03 20.50 -31.27
CA ASN A 95 -13.36 20.34 -31.87
C ASN A 95 -13.81 18.88 -31.78
N PHE A 96 -14.25 18.43 -30.60
CA PHE A 96 -14.82 17.11 -30.40
C PHE A 96 -16.22 17.02 -30.98
N HIS A 97 -16.49 15.97 -31.75
CA HIS A 97 -17.86 15.62 -32.10
C HIS A 97 -18.56 15.09 -30.84
N ARG A 98 -19.59 15.82 -30.38
CA ARG A 98 -20.39 15.43 -29.21
C ARG A 98 -21.39 14.36 -29.60
N LEU A 99 -21.19 13.14 -29.13
CA LEU A 99 -22.16 12.06 -29.26
C LEU A 99 -23.21 12.17 -28.13
N PRO A 100 -24.51 12.05 -28.45
CA PRO A 100 -25.54 11.95 -27.41
C PRO A 100 -25.35 10.63 -26.64
N GLY A 101 -25.02 10.72 -25.36
CA GLY A 101 -24.84 9.57 -24.47
C GLY A 101 -24.09 9.91 -23.19
N LEU A 102 -23.92 8.92 -22.32
CA LEU A 102 -23.30 9.01 -21.00
C LEU A 102 -21.99 8.22 -21.00
N ALA A 103 -20.87 8.86 -20.64
CA ALA A 103 -19.60 8.19 -20.39
C ALA A 103 -19.25 8.24 -18.91
N MET A 104 -18.97 7.07 -18.32
CA MET A 104 -18.53 6.95 -16.93
C MET A 104 -17.04 6.59 -16.91
N PHE A 105 -16.23 7.42 -16.25
CA PHE A 105 -14.81 7.17 -16.04
C PHE A 105 -14.57 6.82 -14.57
N TYR A 106 -14.15 5.58 -14.33
CA TYR A 106 -13.74 5.14 -13.00
C TYR A 106 -12.33 5.64 -12.68
N SER A 107 -12.16 6.30 -11.53
CA SER A 107 -10.88 6.83 -11.07
C SER A 107 -10.73 6.62 -9.57
N GLU A 108 -9.63 6.02 -9.12
CA GLU A 108 -9.37 5.84 -7.68
C GLU A 108 -8.91 7.14 -6.99
N LEU A 109 -8.81 8.25 -7.73
CA LEU A 109 -8.44 9.56 -7.19
C LEU A 109 -9.65 10.28 -6.57
N VAL A 110 -9.54 10.58 -5.28
CA VAL A 110 -10.52 11.36 -4.50
C VAL A 110 -10.67 12.81 -4.99
N GLN A 111 -9.66 13.34 -5.68
CA GLN A 111 -9.66 14.68 -6.26
C GLN A 111 -8.85 14.68 -7.55
N GLY A 112 -9.46 15.09 -8.66
CA GLY A 112 -8.83 15.25 -9.96
C GLY A 112 -9.34 14.27 -11.02
N ILE A 113 -9.29 14.70 -12.28
CA ILE A 113 -9.65 13.88 -13.44
C ILE A 113 -8.45 12.97 -13.76
N PRO A 114 -8.64 11.65 -13.97
CA PRO A 114 -7.52 10.74 -14.21
C PRO A 114 -6.72 11.17 -15.46
N PRO A 115 -5.38 11.11 -15.41
CA PRO A 115 -4.51 11.56 -16.50
C PRO A 115 -4.75 10.78 -17.82
N ILE A 116 -5.37 9.60 -17.74
CA ILE A 116 -5.78 8.81 -18.89
C ILE A 116 -6.80 9.51 -19.79
N PHE A 117 -7.58 10.46 -19.25
CA PHE A 117 -8.56 11.23 -20.04
C PHE A 117 -7.87 12.09 -21.10
N LYS A 118 -6.71 12.69 -20.78
CA LYS A 118 -5.95 13.49 -21.76
C LYS A 118 -5.56 12.64 -22.96
N HIS A 119 -5.03 11.45 -22.71
CA HIS A 119 -4.64 10.53 -23.78
C HIS A 119 -5.85 10.00 -24.57
N TYR A 120 -6.98 9.77 -23.91
CA TYR A 120 -8.23 9.40 -24.57
C TYR A 120 -8.74 10.52 -25.49
N ALA A 121 -8.74 11.76 -25.00
CA ALA A 121 -9.18 12.94 -25.75
C ALA A 121 -8.28 13.21 -26.97
N GLU A 122 -6.97 12.98 -26.89
CA GLU A 122 -6.06 13.14 -28.03
C GLU A 122 -6.25 12.07 -29.12
N ASN A 123 -6.65 10.85 -28.76
CA ASN A 123 -6.76 9.72 -29.70
C ASN A 123 -8.18 9.46 -30.20
N VAL A 124 -9.21 9.94 -29.48
CA VAL A 124 -10.62 9.69 -29.81
C VAL A 124 -11.32 11.03 -30.04
N PRO A 125 -11.64 11.41 -31.30
CA PRO A 125 -12.28 12.69 -31.64
C PRO A 125 -13.79 12.75 -31.29
N ALA A 126 -14.23 11.91 -30.35
CA ALA A 126 -15.63 11.67 -30.00
C ALA A 126 -15.81 11.67 -28.48
N LEU A 127 -16.46 12.70 -27.95
CA LEU A 127 -16.80 12.84 -26.53
C LEU A 127 -18.31 12.73 -26.33
N HIS A 128 -18.73 12.10 -25.23
CA HIS A 128 -20.13 11.99 -24.84
C HIS A 128 -20.64 13.31 -24.22
N SER A 129 -21.93 13.60 -24.40
CA SER A 129 -22.55 14.83 -23.87
C SER A 129 -22.53 14.93 -22.35
N VAL A 130 -22.52 13.80 -21.63
CA VAL A 130 -22.42 13.76 -20.17
C VAL A 130 -21.25 12.86 -19.78
N LEU A 131 -20.31 13.42 -19.02
CA LEU A 131 -19.13 12.74 -18.50
C LEU A 131 -19.23 12.69 -16.98
N VAL A 132 -19.27 11.48 -16.41
CA VAL A 132 -19.32 11.25 -14.96
C VAL A 132 -18.03 10.59 -14.52
N PHE A 133 -17.29 11.24 -13.62
CA PHE A 133 -16.09 10.68 -12.99
C PHE A 133 -16.48 10.06 -11.66
N VAL A 134 -16.34 8.73 -11.54
CA VAL A 134 -16.72 7.98 -10.34
C VAL A 134 -15.46 7.54 -9.61
N SER A 135 -15.36 7.88 -8.32
CA SER A 135 -14.29 7.38 -7.45
C SER A 135 -14.86 6.55 -6.31
N ILE A 136 -14.47 5.29 -6.22
CA ILE A 136 -14.87 4.39 -5.14
C ILE A 136 -13.67 4.22 -4.22
N LYS A 137 -13.80 4.73 -2.98
CA LYS A 137 -12.80 4.55 -1.94
C LYS A 137 -13.38 3.69 -0.82
N SER A 138 -12.79 2.51 -0.61
CA SER A 138 -13.14 1.66 0.52
C SER A 138 -12.49 2.23 1.79
N LEU A 139 -13.29 2.84 2.66
CA LEU A 139 -12.86 3.33 3.96
C LEU A 139 -13.07 2.22 5.01
N PRO A 140 -12.09 1.93 5.89
CA PRO A 140 -12.22 0.90 6.93
C PRO A 140 -13.02 1.43 8.14
N ILE A 141 -14.22 1.94 7.88
CA ILE A 141 -15.12 2.53 8.87
C ILE A 141 -16.39 1.69 8.91
N SER A 142 -16.67 1.06 10.04
CA SER A 142 -17.82 0.16 10.19
C SER A 142 -19.17 0.89 10.31
N LYS A 143 -19.17 2.18 10.65
CA LYS A 143 -20.38 3.01 10.77
C LYS A 143 -20.12 4.40 10.18
N VAL A 144 -20.91 4.75 9.18
CA VAL A 144 -20.94 6.10 8.59
C VAL A 144 -21.87 6.98 9.45
N PRO A 145 -21.49 8.22 9.80
CA PRO A 145 -22.37 9.18 10.47
C PRO A 145 -23.68 9.40 9.70
N GLN A 146 -24.79 9.65 10.38
CA GLN A 146 -26.09 9.85 9.73
C GLN A 146 -26.10 11.02 8.73
N GLU A 147 -25.25 12.02 8.95
CA GLU A 147 -25.11 13.23 8.11
C GLU A 147 -24.45 12.94 6.75
N GLU A 148 -23.62 11.88 6.66
CA GLU A 148 -22.94 11.46 5.41
C GLU A 148 -23.68 10.31 4.70
N ARG A 149 -24.80 9.85 5.28
CA ARG A 149 -25.64 8.81 4.70
C ARG A 149 -26.57 9.45 3.67
N PHE A 150 -26.20 9.38 2.39
CA PHE A 150 -27.12 9.73 1.32
C PHE A 150 -28.35 8.80 1.38
N LEU A 151 -29.51 9.35 1.77
CA LEU A 151 -30.81 8.77 1.48
C LEU A 151 -31.12 9.08 0.02
N ASP A 152 -31.06 8.07 -0.84
CA ASP A 152 -31.72 8.12 -2.15
C ASP A 152 -33.21 7.94 -1.90
N GLU A 153 -33.92 9.03 -1.61
CA GLU A 153 -35.38 9.04 -1.67
C GLU A 153 -35.81 9.01 -3.13
N ARG A 154 -35.89 7.80 -3.69
CA ARG A 154 -36.65 7.57 -4.92
C ARG A 154 -38.14 7.47 -4.56
N THR A 155 -38.84 8.54 -4.94
CA THR A 155 -40.30 8.64 -5.20
C THR A 155 -41.19 8.71 -3.98
#